data_AF-X1VTL0-F1
#
_entry.id   AF-X1VTL0-F1
#
_cell.length_a   1.000
_cell.length_b   1.000
_cell.length_c   1.000
_cell.angle_alpha   90.00
_cell.angle_beta   90.00
_cell.angle_gamma   90.00
#
_symmetry.space_group_name_H-M   'P 1'
#
loop_
_entity.id
_entity.type
_entity.pdbx_description
1 polymer ?
#
loop_
_entity_poly.entity_id
_entity_poly.type
_entity_poly.pdbx_seq_one_letter_code
_entity_poly.pdbx_strand_id
1 'polypeptide(L)'
;KANETSIGLGIAYPAVNTAGGDVVLIGNAPEGQATHYLLGPFGKTTWAKQHQLPGVCPVVPQHVNNLVVYNEYPHRGSSWFDEDDKILYLDRWDDVLKLLQKSHGADTKVAVYPNAEIQHCV
;
A
#
# COMPACT_ATOMS: atom_id res chain seq x y z
N LYS A 1 11.86 -2.16 2.71
CA LYS A 1 12.75 -1.56 1.67
C LYS A 1 12.15 -0.22 1.26
N ALA A 2 12.85 0.89 1.51
CA ALA A 2 12.25 2.22 1.59
C ALA A 2 11.76 2.87 0.27
N ASN A 3 11.79 2.16 -0.87
CA ASN A 3 11.40 2.69 -2.18
C ASN A 3 10.66 1.69 -3.07
N GLU A 4 10.43 0.46 -2.60
CA GLU A 4 9.94 -0.66 -3.43
C GLU A 4 8.72 -1.35 -2.83
N THR A 5 8.20 -0.85 -1.71
CA THR A 5 7.10 -1.51 -0.99
C THR A 5 5.86 -1.67 -1.87
N SER A 6 5.57 -0.72 -2.76
CA SER A 6 4.42 -0.77 -3.66
C SER A 6 4.48 -1.93 -4.68
N ILE A 7 5.66 -2.50 -4.95
CA ILE A 7 5.81 -3.66 -5.86
C ILE A 7 5.02 -4.87 -5.34
N GLY A 8 4.98 -5.04 -4.01
CA GLY A 8 4.22 -6.13 -3.38
C GLY A 8 2.71 -6.06 -3.63
N LEU A 9 2.17 -4.93 -4.10
CA LEU A 9 0.75 -4.82 -4.43
C LEU A 9 0.37 -5.64 -5.66
N GLY A 10 1.32 -5.89 -6.57
CA GLY A 10 1.09 -6.71 -7.76
C GLY A 10 0.65 -8.14 -7.42
N ILE A 11 1.14 -8.69 -6.31
CA ILE A 11 0.74 -10.02 -5.82
C ILE A 11 -0.41 -9.94 -4.80
N ALA A 12 -0.50 -8.83 -4.05
CA ALA A 12 -1.48 -8.69 -2.99
C ALA A 12 -2.89 -8.48 -3.56
N TYR A 13 -3.05 -7.63 -4.58
CA TYR A 13 -4.36 -7.32 -5.15
C TYR A 13 -5.07 -8.52 -5.78
N PRO A 14 -4.42 -9.40 -6.57
CA PRO A 14 -5.06 -10.60 -7.10
C PRO A 14 -5.40 -11.64 -6.02
N ALA A 15 -4.75 -11.59 -4.85
CA ALA A 15 -5.02 -12.51 -3.74
C ALA A 15 -6.28 -12.15 -2.94
N VAL A 16 -6.82 -10.94 -3.13
CA VAL A 16 -8.05 -10.49 -2.49
C VAL A 16 -9.25 -11.11 -3.20
N ASN A 17 -10.23 -11.58 -2.41
CA ASN A 17 -11.49 -12.09 -2.95
C ASN A 17 -12.18 -11.04 -3.84
N THR A 18 -12.69 -11.44 -5.00
CA THR A 18 -13.38 -10.55 -5.94
C THR A 18 -14.64 -9.90 -5.35
N ALA A 19 -15.22 -10.47 -4.28
CA ALA A 19 -16.36 -9.90 -3.56
C ALA A 19 -15.97 -8.76 -2.59
N GLY A 20 -14.69 -8.58 -2.28
CA GLY A 20 -14.25 -7.59 -1.29
C GLY A 20 -13.15 -8.10 -0.37
N GLY A 21 -12.27 -7.19 0.05
CA GLY A 21 -11.33 -7.42 1.14
C GLY A 21 -10.36 -6.26 1.33
N ASP A 22 -9.56 -6.32 2.39
CA ASP A 22 -8.56 -5.30 2.72
C ASP A 22 -7.15 -5.81 2.44
N VAL A 23 -6.26 -4.90 2.05
CA VAL A 23 -4.82 -5.18 1.90
C VAL A 23 -4.08 -4.40 2.96
N VAL A 24 -3.17 -5.07 3.68
CA VAL A 24 -2.23 -4.39 4.57
C VAL A 24 -0.83 -4.45 3.95
N LEU A 25 -0.30 -3.28 3.62
CA LEU A 25 1.06 -3.11 3.12
C LEU A 25 1.97 -2.62 4.25
N ILE A 26 2.92 -3.44 4.67
CA ILE A 26 3.87 -3.12 5.74
C ILE A 26 5.14 -2.53 5.12
N GLY A 27 5.42 -1.27 5.42
CA GLY A 27 6.49 -0.49 4.83
C GLY A 27 7.31 0.26 5.88
N ASN A 28 7.79 -0.41 6.92
CA ASN A 28 8.60 0.27 7.93
C ASN A 28 9.92 0.79 7.33
N ALA A 29 10.13 2.10 7.44
CA ALA A 29 11.34 2.79 6.98
C ALA A 29 11.70 3.91 7.98
N PRO A 30 12.50 3.61 9.02
CA PRO A 30 12.89 4.57 10.05
C PRO A 30 13.54 5.84 9.49
N GLU A 31 14.33 5.71 8.42
CA GLU A 31 15.01 6.80 7.74
C GLU A 31 14.10 7.57 6.77
N GLY A 32 12.82 7.17 6.66
CA GLY A 32 11.88 7.68 5.68
C GLY A 32 11.95 6.94 4.34
N GLN A 33 11.04 7.29 3.43
CA GLN A 33 11.07 6.74 2.07
C GLN A 33 12.17 7.37 1.24
N ALA A 34 12.80 6.54 0.41
CA ALA A 34 13.68 7.03 -0.64
C ALA A 34 12.83 7.61 -1.78
N THR A 35 13.10 8.86 -2.14
CA THR A 35 12.38 9.57 -3.19
C THR A 35 12.52 8.83 -4.52
N HIS A 36 11.39 8.41 -5.08
CA HIS A 36 11.36 7.76 -6.37
C HIS A 36 11.36 8.80 -7.50
N TYR A 37 12.53 9.32 -7.91
CA TYR A 37 12.59 10.47 -8.83
C TYR A 37 11.88 10.30 -10.17
N LEU A 38 11.66 9.05 -10.61
CA LEU A 38 10.92 8.74 -11.83
C LEU A 38 9.40 8.72 -11.64
N LEU A 39 8.90 8.43 -10.44
CA LEU A 39 7.49 8.10 -10.18
C LEU A 39 6.85 8.91 -9.06
N GLY A 40 7.63 9.64 -8.26
CA GLY A 40 7.15 10.28 -7.05
C GLY A 40 6.49 11.63 -7.34
N PRO A 41 5.54 12.05 -6.48
CA PRO A 41 5.16 13.44 -6.39
C PRO A 41 6.26 14.26 -5.68
N PHE A 42 6.33 15.53 -6.02
CA PHE A 42 7.29 16.52 -5.51
C PHE A 42 6.53 17.73 -4.98
N GLY A 43 6.12 17.67 -3.72
CA GLY A 43 5.19 18.63 -3.14
C GLY A 43 3.75 18.33 -3.54
N LYS A 44 2.91 19.36 -3.66
CA LYS A 44 1.45 19.18 -3.84
C LYS A 44 0.98 19.20 -5.29
N THR A 45 1.76 19.80 -6.18
CA THR A 45 1.31 20.14 -7.54
C THR A 45 2.35 19.83 -8.61
N THR A 46 3.35 19.03 -8.26
CA THR A 46 4.44 18.67 -9.18
C THR A 46 4.71 17.18 -9.04
N TRP A 47 4.93 16.52 -10.17
CA TRP A 47 5.10 15.08 -10.25
C TRP A 47 6.22 14.74 -11.21
N ALA A 48 6.85 13.58 -10.99
CA ALA A 48 7.76 13.02 -11.97
C ALA A 48 7.02 12.72 -13.29
N LYS A 49 7.73 12.82 -14.42
CA LYS A 49 7.11 12.64 -15.75
C LYS A 49 6.42 11.27 -15.91
N GLN A 50 6.97 10.21 -15.31
CA GLN A 50 6.43 8.86 -15.44
C GLN A 50 5.24 8.61 -14.52
N HIS A 51 5.05 9.43 -13.47
CA HIS A 51 3.93 9.33 -12.53
C HIS A 51 2.58 9.44 -13.25
N GLN A 52 2.49 10.25 -14.29
CA GLN A 52 1.25 10.46 -15.05
C GLN A 52 1.00 9.39 -16.13
N LEU A 53 1.92 8.43 -16.31
CA LEU A 53 1.72 7.39 -17.30
C LEU A 53 0.69 6.35 -16.81
N PRO A 54 -0.26 5.95 -17.67
CA PRO A 54 -1.21 4.90 -17.33
C PRO A 54 -0.52 3.62 -16.86
N GLY A 55 -0.97 3.06 -15.74
CA GLY A 55 -0.46 1.81 -15.18
C GLY A 55 0.85 1.92 -14.41
N VAL A 56 1.38 3.13 -14.19
CA VAL A 56 2.62 3.34 -13.44
C VAL A 56 2.38 3.58 -11.95
N CYS A 57 1.38 4.40 -11.61
CA CYS A 57 0.94 4.53 -10.22
C CYS A 57 0.01 3.35 -9.86
N PRO A 58 0.26 2.63 -8.76
CA PRO A 58 -0.63 1.58 -8.29
C PRO A 58 -1.97 2.19 -7.91
N VAL A 59 -3.01 1.91 -8.69
CA VAL A 59 -4.39 2.25 -8.34
C VAL A 59 -4.97 1.13 -7.49
N VAL A 60 -5.72 1.48 -6.44
CA VAL A 60 -6.43 0.50 -5.63
C VAL A 60 -7.58 -0.10 -6.46
N PRO A 61 -7.60 -1.43 -6.72
CA PRO A 61 -8.65 -2.04 -7.51
C PRO A 61 -10.05 -1.84 -6.92
N GLN A 62 -11.08 -1.93 -7.77
CA GLN A 62 -12.45 -1.70 -7.32
C GLN A 62 -12.90 -2.68 -6.22
N HIS A 63 -12.52 -3.96 -6.31
CA HIS A 63 -12.87 -5.01 -5.34
C HIS A 63 -12.05 -4.93 -4.04
N VAL A 64 -11.00 -4.11 -3.99
CA VAL A 64 -10.27 -3.86 -2.74
C VAL A 64 -11.02 -2.76 -1.99
N ASN A 65 -11.38 -3.04 -0.75
CA ASN A 65 -12.12 -2.12 0.13
C ASN A 65 -11.19 -1.02 0.62
N ASN A 66 -10.08 -1.40 1.26
CA ASN A 66 -9.05 -0.48 1.72
C ASN A 66 -7.65 -1.03 1.44
N LEU A 67 -6.73 -0.13 1.09
CA LEU A 67 -5.29 -0.35 1.19
C LEU A 67 -4.79 0.32 2.46
N VAL A 68 -4.46 -0.47 3.47
CA VAL A 68 -3.86 0.00 4.72
C VAL A 68 -2.35 0.03 4.56
N VAL A 69 -1.76 1.21 4.52
CA VAL A 69 -0.30 1.41 4.50
C VAL A 69 0.17 1.56 5.93
N TYR A 70 0.83 0.54 6.45
CA TYR A 70 1.38 0.54 7.80
C TYR A 70 2.87 0.91 7.78
N ASN A 71 3.22 1.97 8.51
CA ASN A 71 4.60 2.36 8.76
C ASN A 71 4.74 2.96 10.18
N GLU A 72 5.46 2.27 11.07
CA GLU A 72 5.74 2.73 12.45
C GLU A 72 6.48 4.08 12.51
N TYR A 73 7.14 4.46 11.41
CA TYR A 73 7.96 5.68 11.31
C TYR A 73 7.40 6.60 10.20
N PRO A 74 6.22 7.22 10.39
CA PRO A 74 5.62 8.07 9.37
C PRO A 74 6.49 9.30 9.10
N HIS A 75 6.80 9.54 7.83
CA HIS A 75 7.62 10.68 7.42
C HIS A 75 6.76 11.77 6.77
N ARG A 76 6.85 13.00 7.25
CA ARG A 76 6.10 14.13 6.67
C ARG A 76 6.58 14.38 5.24
N GLY A 77 5.69 14.18 4.26
CA GLY A 77 5.99 14.34 2.84
C GLY A 77 6.38 13.04 2.13
N SER A 78 6.33 11.88 2.79
CA SER A 78 6.37 10.60 2.06
C SER A 78 5.01 10.40 1.37
N SER A 79 4.98 10.55 0.05
CA SER A 79 3.82 10.15 -0.75
C SER A 79 4.16 8.83 -1.42
N TRP A 80 3.49 7.78 -0.96
CA TRP A 80 3.70 6.41 -1.45
C TRP A 80 2.78 6.12 -2.62
N PHE A 81 1.59 6.71 -2.56
CA PHE A 81 0.50 6.57 -3.50
C PHE A 81 -0.11 7.94 -3.76
N ASP A 82 -0.98 7.99 -4.76
CA ASP A 82 -1.87 9.12 -4.99
C ASP A 82 -2.92 9.22 -3.88
N GLU A 83 -3.54 10.40 -3.77
CA GLU A 83 -4.67 10.59 -2.87
C GLU A 83 -5.86 9.76 -3.37
N ASP A 84 -6.27 8.78 -2.58
CA ASP A 84 -7.44 7.92 -2.80
C ASP A 84 -8.07 7.62 -1.44
N ASP A 85 -9.39 7.79 -1.33
CA ASP A 85 -10.15 7.60 -0.09
C ASP A 85 -10.05 6.16 0.46
N LYS A 86 -9.67 5.19 -0.38
CA LYS A 86 -9.42 3.80 0.02
C LYS A 86 -8.05 3.59 0.67
N ILE A 87 -7.14 4.56 0.59
CA ILE A 87 -5.77 4.43 1.11
C ILE A 87 -5.70 5.00 2.51
N LEU A 88 -5.44 4.13 3.48
CA LEU A 88 -5.40 4.46 4.90
C LEU A 88 -3.97 4.33 5.41
N TYR A 89 -3.38 5.44 5.84
CA TYR A 89 -2.05 5.45 6.45
C TYR A 89 -2.15 5.32 7.97
N LEU A 90 -1.57 4.27 8.52
CA LEU A 90 -1.56 3.99 9.96
C LEU A 90 -0.13 3.76 10.45
N ASP A 91 0.19 4.23 11.66
CA ASP A 91 1.51 4.11 12.28
C ASP A 91 1.51 3.21 13.54
N ARG A 92 0.32 2.83 14.02
CA ARG A 92 0.13 1.92 15.15
C ARG A 92 -0.48 0.61 14.70
N TRP A 93 0.20 -0.50 15.00
CA TRP A 93 -0.26 -1.84 14.61
C TRP A 93 -1.63 -2.19 15.22
N ASP A 94 -1.88 -1.80 16.47
CA ASP A 94 -3.16 -2.03 17.12
C ASP A 94 -4.34 -1.40 16.36
N ASP A 95 -4.12 -0.27 15.70
CA ASP A 95 -5.18 0.41 14.95
C ASP A 95 -5.46 -0.28 13.61
N VAL A 96 -4.42 -0.88 13.00
CA VAL A 96 -4.59 -1.80 11.87
C VAL A 96 -5.46 -2.99 12.29
N LEU A 97 -5.13 -3.63 13.42
CA LEU A 97 -5.88 -4.79 13.91
C LEU A 97 -7.33 -4.43 14.25
N LYS A 98 -7.58 -3.32 14.94
CA LYS A 98 -8.95 -2.85 15.23
C LYS A 98 -9.75 -2.60 13.95
N LEU A 99 -9.13 -1.99 12.93
CA LEU A 99 -9.77 -1.74 11.65
C LEU A 99 -10.17 -3.05 10.98
N LEU A 100 -9.25 -4.02 10.91
CA LEU A 100 -9.53 -5.32 10.32
C LEU A 100 -10.61 -6.07 11.10
N GLN A 101 -10.54 -6.11 12.43
CA GLN A 101 -11.51 -6.79 13.28
C GLN A 101 -12.92 -6.18 13.22
N LYS A 102 -13.03 -4.89 12.87
CA LYS A 102 -14.33 -4.24 12.67
C LYS A 102 -15.04 -4.75 11.40
N SER A 103 -14.27 -5.08 10.37
CA SER A 103 -14.78 -5.42 9.03
C SER A 103 -14.75 -6.92 8.74
N HIS A 104 -13.93 -7.68 9.46
CA HIS A 104 -13.66 -9.10 9.23
C HIS A 104 -13.98 -9.95 10.46
N GLY A 105 -14.58 -11.13 10.24
CA GLY A 105 -14.92 -12.08 11.28
C GLY A 105 -13.80 -13.10 11.56
N ALA A 106 -14.04 -13.99 12.52
CA ALA A 106 -13.07 -15.01 12.94
C ALA A 106 -12.67 -16.00 11.82
N ASP A 107 -13.56 -16.23 10.84
CA ASP A 107 -13.34 -17.18 9.74
C ASP A 107 -12.68 -16.57 8.50
N THR A 108 -12.33 -15.28 8.54
CA THR A 108 -11.70 -14.56 7.43
C THR A 108 -10.38 -15.23 7.03
N LYS A 109 -10.21 -15.45 5.73
CA LYS A 109 -8.98 -16.01 5.17
C LYS A 109 -7.97 -14.89 4.92
N VAL A 110 -6.73 -15.13 5.30
CA VAL A 110 -5.64 -14.16 5.16
C VAL A 110 -4.51 -14.80 4.37
N ALA A 111 -4.09 -14.14 3.29
CA ALA A 111 -2.84 -14.45 2.61
C ALA A 111 -1.74 -13.55 3.21
N VAL A 112 -0.60 -14.14 3.57
CA VAL A 112 0.55 -13.42 4.14
C VAL A 112 1.74 -13.58 3.20
N TYR A 113 2.31 -12.46 2.78
CA TYR A 113 3.51 -12.39 1.97
C TYR A 113 4.62 -11.71 2.78
N PRO A 114 5.47 -12.47 3.51
CA PRO A 114 6.49 -11.89 4.39
C PRO A 114 7.54 -11.05 3.64
N ASN A 115 7.74 -11.38 2.37
CA ASN A 115 8.58 -10.65 1.44
C ASN A 115 7.84 -10.66 0.09
N ALA A 116 7.09 -9.61 -0.18
CA ALA A 116 6.19 -9.53 -1.33
C ALA A 116 6.91 -9.09 -2.61
N GLU A 117 8.06 -8.43 -2.49
CA GLU A 117 8.81 -7.89 -3.63
C GLU A 117 9.57 -8.94 -4.45
N ILE A 118 9.86 -10.12 -3.87
CA ILE A 118 10.54 -11.22 -4.57
C ILE A 118 9.57 -12.32 -5.04
N GLN A 119 8.27 -12.20 -4.77
CA GLN A 119 7.31 -13.23 -5.17
C GLN A 119 6.99 -13.09 -6.66
N HIS A 120 7.04 -14.21 -7.37
CA HIS A 120 6.60 -14.30 -8.75
C HIS A 120 5.23 -14.96 -8.80
N CYS A 121 4.22 -14.25 -9.31
CA CYS A 121 2.95 -14.85 -9.68
C CYS A 121 2.94 -15.06 -11.20
N VAL A 122 2.47 -16.24 -11.64
CA VAL A 122 2.28 -16.61 -13.05
C VAL A 122 0.86 -16.25 -13.46
#